data_AF-W7I8P5-F1
#
_entry.id   AF-W7I8P5-F1
#
_cell.length_a   1.000
_cell.length_b   1.000
_cell.length_c   1.000
_cell.angle_alpha   90.00
_cell.angle_beta   90.00
_cell.angle_gamma   90.00
#
_symmetry.space_group_name_H-M   'P 1'
#
loop_
_entity.id
_entity.type
_entity.pdbx_description
1 polymer ?
#
loop_
_entity_poly.entity_id
_entity_poly.type
_entity_poly.pdbx_seq_one_letter_code
_entity_poly.pdbx_strand_id
1 'polypeptide(L)'
;METLKRTFGIAEPVRRGMEKMIVGADFRPAVLGGPSNLHMDILNGRECWVDWEDVFVGDGLDGDVPDFHTEFDAIMRGKQR
;
A
#
# COMPACT_ATOMS: atom_id res chain seq x y z
N MET A 1 18.05 2.82 -8.60
CA MET A 1 17.58 2.79 -10.01
C MET A 1 18.70 2.52 -11.00
N GLU A 2 19.90 3.10 -10.82
CA GLU A 2 21.05 2.84 -11.71
C GLU A 2 21.46 1.36 -11.81
N THR A 3 21.42 0.61 -10.70
CA THR A 3 21.69 -0.84 -10.72
C THR A 3 20.67 -1.60 -11.58
N LEU A 4 19.37 -1.31 -11.41
CA LEU A 4 18.30 -1.91 -12.22
C LEU A 4 18.47 -1.57 -13.71
N LYS A 5 18.83 -0.31 -14.02
CA LYS A 5 19.10 0.14 -15.38
C LYS A 5 20.27 -0.61 -16.02
N ARG A 6 21.35 -0.85 -15.25
CA ARG A 6 22.54 -1.57 -15.72
C ARG A 6 22.29 -3.05 -15.97
N THR A 7 21.48 -3.70 -15.16
CA THR A 7 21.24 -5.15 -15.26
C THR A 7 20.09 -5.50 -16.22
N PHE A 8 19.03 -4.69 -16.26
CA PHE A 8 17.78 -5.02 -16.95
C PHE A 8 17.36 -3.97 -18.01
N GLY A 9 18.15 -2.93 -18.21
CA GLY A 9 17.85 -1.85 -19.15
C GLY A 9 16.86 -0.81 -18.61
N ILE A 10 16.43 0.11 -19.48
CA ILE A 10 15.58 1.26 -19.10
C ILE A 10 14.16 0.85 -18.70
N ALA A 11 13.66 -0.28 -19.19
CA ALA A 11 12.30 -0.74 -18.90
C ALA A 11 12.09 -0.96 -17.38
N GLU A 12 13.10 -1.46 -16.68
CA GLU A 12 12.95 -1.85 -15.28
C GLU A 12 12.83 -0.65 -14.30
N PRO A 13 13.66 0.41 -14.39
CA PRO A 13 13.42 1.64 -13.62
C PRO A 13 12.06 2.29 -13.90
N VAL A 14 11.58 2.25 -15.15
CA VAL A 14 10.28 2.81 -15.53
C VAL A 14 9.15 2.01 -14.89
N ARG A 15 9.16 0.69 -15.05
CA ARG A 15 8.22 -0.22 -14.40
C ARG A 15 8.22 -0.02 -12.88
N ARG A 16 9.40 0.00 -12.26
CA ARG A 16 9.53 0.22 -10.82
C ARG A 16 9.01 1.58 -10.36
N GLY A 17 9.16 2.62 -11.18
CA GLY A 17 8.58 3.93 -10.93
C GLY A 17 7.04 3.89 -10.96
N MET A 18 6.46 3.22 -11.96
CA MET A 18 5.01 3.05 -12.08
C MET A 18 4.44 2.21 -10.94
N GLU A 19 5.09 1.10 -10.57
CA GLU A 19 4.66 0.26 -9.45
C GLU A 19 4.61 1.06 -8.13
N LYS A 20 5.63 1.88 -7.86
CA LYS A 20 5.63 2.77 -6.68
C LYS A 20 4.54 3.83 -6.73
N MET A 21 4.21 4.35 -7.92
CA MET A 21 3.12 5.30 -8.08
C MET A 21 1.76 4.66 -7.79
N ILE A 22 1.54 3.42 -8.27
CA ILE A 22 0.29 2.67 -8.04
C ILE A 22 0.13 2.35 -6.55
N VAL A 23 1.21 1.86 -5.93
CA VAL A 23 1.23 1.48 -4.52
C VAL A 23 1.10 2.69 -3.58
N GLY A 24 1.60 3.86 -4.00
CA GLY A 24 1.44 5.11 -3.25
C GLY A 24 0.02 5.66 -3.22
N ALA A 25 -0.98 4.95 -3.77
CA ALA A 25 -2.38 5.31 -3.58
C ALA A 25 -2.78 5.08 -2.11
N ASP A 26 -3.10 6.18 -1.42
CA ASP A 26 -3.17 6.24 0.05
C ASP A 26 -4.28 5.40 0.72
N PHE A 27 -5.25 4.87 -0.04
CA PHE A 27 -6.42 4.24 0.55
C PHE A 27 -6.27 2.72 0.68
N ARG A 28 -6.04 2.26 1.92
CA ARG A 28 -6.24 0.88 2.36
C ARG A 28 -7.30 0.88 3.48
N PRO A 29 -8.40 0.12 3.33
CA PRO A 29 -9.49 0.11 4.31
C PRO A 29 -9.03 -0.26 5.73
N ALA A 30 -9.64 0.36 6.74
CA ALA A 30 -9.37 0.07 8.14
C ALA A 30 -9.61 -1.40 8.50
N VAL A 31 -10.63 -2.03 7.90
CA VAL A 31 -10.92 -3.47 8.06
C VAL A 31 -9.78 -4.39 7.59
N LEU A 32 -8.88 -3.89 6.74
CA LEU A 32 -7.68 -4.61 6.29
C LEU A 32 -6.41 -4.14 7.00
N GLY A 33 -6.52 -3.48 8.15
CA GLY A 33 -5.38 -2.96 8.92
C GLY A 33 -4.94 -1.53 8.57
N GLY A 34 -5.68 -0.82 7.71
CA GLY A 34 -5.42 0.58 7.38
C GLY A 34 -4.16 0.82 6.53
N PRO A 35 -3.74 2.08 6.34
CA PRO A 35 -2.60 2.45 5.50
C PRO A 35 -1.30 1.77 5.95
N SER A 36 -0.56 1.18 5.01
CA SER A 36 0.68 0.44 5.29
C SER A 36 1.75 0.73 4.24
N ASN A 37 3.02 0.73 4.62
CA ASN A 37 4.14 0.85 3.69
C ASN A 37 4.66 -0.50 3.15
N LEU A 38 4.01 -1.62 3.48
CA LEU A 38 4.42 -3.00 3.11
C LEU A 38 4.89 -3.12 1.65
N HIS A 39 4.03 -2.73 0.72
CA HIS A 39 4.32 -2.79 -0.71
C HIS A 39 5.50 -1.87 -1.11
N MET A 40 5.64 -0.70 -0.47
CA MET A 40 6.75 0.21 -0.73
C MET A 40 8.07 -0.35 -0.22
N ASP A 41 8.08 -1.02 0.93
CA ASP A 41 9.27 -1.62 1.50
C ASP A 41 9.79 -2.78 0.64
N ILE A 42 8.91 -3.58 0.04
CA ILE A 42 9.26 -4.58 -0.97
C ILE A 42 9.83 -3.92 -2.24
N LEU A 43 9.15 -2.90 -2.78
CA LEU A 43 9.61 -2.21 -3.99
C LEU A 43 10.89 -1.40 -3.79
N ASN A 44 11.21 -1.04 -2.55
CA ASN A 44 12.48 -0.42 -2.16
C ASN A 44 13.59 -1.46 -1.89
N GLY A 45 13.27 -2.75 -1.86
CA GLY A 45 14.20 -3.83 -1.57
C GLY A 45 14.63 -3.86 -0.10
N ARG A 46 13.80 -3.34 0.81
CA ARG A 46 14.00 -3.44 2.26
C ARG A 46 13.50 -4.77 2.79
N GLU A 47 12.38 -5.24 2.25
CA GLU A 47 11.77 -6.52 2.56
C GLU A 47 11.64 -7.38 1.30
N CYS A 48 11.56 -8.70 1.50
CA CYS A 48 11.43 -9.66 0.40
C CYS A 48 10.39 -10.76 0.65
N TRP A 49 9.67 -10.70 1.76
CA TRP A 49 8.58 -11.62 2.10
C TRP A 49 7.41 -10.85 2.70
N VAL A 50 6.24 -11.49 2.70
CA VAL A 50 5.00 -11.01 3.32
C VAL A 50 4.43 -12.19 4.09
N ASP A 51 4.04 -11.96 5.33
CA ASP A 51 3.27 -12.91 6.13
C ASP A 51 1.79 -12.51 6.19
N TRP A 52 0.93 -13.44 6.61
CA TRP A 52 -0.50 -13.18 6.75
C TRP A 52 -0.78 -12.10 7.82
N GLU A 53 0.08 -11.98 8.84
CA GLU A 53 0.00 -10.96 9.90
C GLU A 53 0.24 -9.53 9.37
N ASP A 54 1.01 -9.37 8.28
CA ASP A 54 1.26 -8.08 7.64
C ASP A 54 0.03 -7.57 6.85
N VAL A 55 -0.84 -8.49 6.45
CA VAL A 55 -2.04 -8.22 5.64
C VAL A 55 -3.29 -8.18 6.52
N PHE A 56 -3.40 -9.12 7.44
CA PHE A 56 -4.54 -9.28 8.32
C PHE A 56 -4.10 -9.00 9.75
N VAL A 57 -4.13 -7.72 10.12
CA VAL A 57 -3.89 -7.25 11.49
C VAL A 57 -5.10 -7.53 12.41
N GLY A 58 -5.86 -8.58 12.11
CA GLY A 58 -7.10 -8.95 12.77
C GLY A 58 -6.93 -9.12 14.27
N ASP A 59 -7.92 -8.65 15.02
CA ASP A 59 -8.11 -8.72 16.47
C ASP A 59 -7.41 -7.65 17.35
N GLY A 60 -6.53 -6.81 16.80
CA GLY A 60 -5.87 -5.73 17.58
C GLY A 60 -6.63 -4.40 17.67
N LEU A 61 -7.74 -4.25 16.95
CA LEU A 61 -8.60 -3.07 17.05
C LEU A 61 -9.68 -3.36 18.09
N ASP A 62 -9.38 -3.11 19.36
CA ASP A 62 -10.30 -3.15 20.50
C ASP A 62 -11.41 -2.05 20.42
N GLY A 63 -12.02 -1.87 19.24
CA GLY A 63 -12.99 -0.81 18.97
C GLY A 63 -13.82 -1.06 17.72
N ASP A 64 -14.90 -0.29 17.59
CA ASP A 64 -15.85 -0.33 16.48
C ASP A 64 -15.14 0.13 15.18
N VAL A 65 -14.53 -0.82 14.46
CA VAL A 65 -13.87 -0.54 13.17
C VAL A 65 -14.97 -0.22 12.15
N PRO A 66 -14.97 0.98 11.54
CA PRO A 66 -15.99 1.33 10.56
C PRO A 66 -15.93 0.35 9.39
N ASP A 67 -17.10 -0.07 8.92
CA ASP A 67 -17.18 -0.89 7.72
C ASP A 67 -16.67 -0.12 6.49
N PHE A 68 -16.28 -0.85 5.45
CA PHE A 68 -15.73 -0.30 4.22
C PHE A 68 -16.61 0.79 3.60
N HIS A 69 -17.94 0.61 3.60
CA HIS A 69 -18.86 1.56 2.98
C HIS A 69 -18.91 2.86 3.78
N THR A 70 -18.98 2.77 5.10
CA THR A 70 -18.95 3.95 5.99
C THR A 70 -17.66 4.75 5.83
N GLU A 71 -16.51 4.07 5.78
CA GLU A 71 -15.20 4.68 5.58
C GLU A 71 -15.10 5.38 4.20
N PHE A 72 -15.54 4.69 3.14
CA PHE A 72 -15.48 5.20 1.79
C PHE A 72 -16.37 6.44 1.57
N ASP A 73 -17.57 6.43 2.17
CA ASP A 73 -18.49 7.57 2.13
C ASP A 73 -17.88 8.80 2.81
N ALA A 74 -17.17 8.62 3.93
CA ALA A 74 -16.47 9.70 4.61
C ALA A 74 -15.37 10.32 3.73
N ILE A 75 -14.58 9.48 3.06
CA ILE A 75 -13.52 9.93 2.14
C ILE A 75 -14.10 10.68 0.94
N MET A 76 -15.17 10.16 0.34
CA MET A 76 -15.82 10.78 -0.81
C MET A 76 -16.44 12.13 -0.44
N ARG A 77 -17.07 12.25 0.74
CA ARG A 77 -17.57 13.53 1.26
C ARG A 77 -16.45 14.52 1.59
N GLY A 78 -15.32 14.03 2.10
CA GLY A 78 -14.13 14.84 2.38
C GLY A 78 -13.48 15.42 1.13
N LYS A 79 -13.46 14.67 0.01
CA LYS A 79 -12.90 15.10 -1.29
C LYS A 79 -13.78 16.10 -2.06
N GLN A 80 -15.04 16.27 -1.69
CA GLN A 80 -15.97 17.21 -2.32
C GLN A 80 -15.90 18.64 -1.74
N ARG A 81 -15.06 18.88 -0.72
CA ARG A 81 -14.82 20.20 -0.12
C ARG A 81 -13.47 20.75 -0.56
#